data_AF-A0A2V9ENT1-F1
#
_entry.id   AF-A0A2V9ENT1-F1
#
_cell.length_a   1.000
_cell.length_b   1.000
_cell.length_c   1.000
_cell.angle_alpha   90.00
_cell.angle_beta   90.00
_cell.angle_gamma   90.00
#
_symmetry.space_group_name_H-M   'P 1'
#
loop_
_entity.id
_entity.type
_entity.pdbx_description
1 polymer ?
#
loop_
_entity_poly.entity_id
_entity_poly.type
_entity_poly.pdbx_seq_one_letter_code
_entity_poly.pdbx_strand_id
1 'polypeptide(L)'
;MEKDPECRSGDAHTADPLPSLKDCAPLVEWLYAQAKASRWGLSRGHFAMALERSVTKRWASGALSAPKLEEYLGALHLEDLALATACAEGGEAAWEYFFTQYRAYLHAAAAAIIRSGSAEASDLADALFSELYGLAGGPGSERSLFRYFHGRSSLKTWLRAVLARRHIDALRAGRRFEELGEEETGEGRPKIFIGPPIEPADPYRERYVRSFTRALEKALEDLPPQERERLRLYYAEEKTLAEIGRLLGEHESSVSRHLDHARRDLRQAVENLLRHGIGEANGSAVEPGLSDAEIALCFEYSAEDTPIDLQKLLPRSNSRAPATAKRTP
;
A
#
# COMPACT_ATOMS: atom_id res chain seq x y z
N MET A 1 -31.87 -35.99 -38.61
CA MET A 1 -30.73 -35.04 -38.75
C MET A 1 -31.34 -33.67 -38.96
N GLU A 2 -31.05 -32.61 -38.23
CA GLU A 2 -30.25 -32.36 -37.04
C GLU A 2 -30.51 -30.87 -36.70
N LYS A 3 -30.77 -30.59 -35.41
CA LYS A 3 -30.62 -29.29 -34.70
C LYS A 3 -31.51 -28.08 -35.03
N ASP A 4 -32.45 -27.84 -34.12
CA ASP A 4 -32.62 -26.55 -33.41
C ASP A 4 -31.28 -26.12 -32.73
N PRO A 5 -30.97 -24.82 -32.49
CA PRO A 5 -31.81 -24.01 -31.60
C PRO A 5 -31.90 -22.49 -31.78
N GLU A 6 -33.06 -21.99 -31.35
CA GLU A 6 -33.33 -20.78 -30.58
C GLU A 6 -32.13 -19.85 -30.28
N CYS A 7 -32.17 -18.68 -30.92
CA CYS A 7 -31.35 -17.54 -30.58
C CYS A 7 -31.87 -16.95 -29.24
N ARG A 8 -31.25 -17.37 -28.14
CA ARG A 8 -31.34 -16.68 -26.85
C ARG A 8 -30.76 -15.28 -27.03
N SER A 9 -31.61 -14.25 -27.02
CA SER A 9 -31.19 -12.87 -26.79
C SER A 9 -30.62 -12.82 -25.37
N GLY A 10 -29.29 -12.87 -25.30
CA GLY A 10 -28.53 -12.75 -24.07
C GLY A 10 -28.86 -11.43 -23.38
N ASP A 11 -29.13 -11.53 -22.09
CA ASP A 11 -29.15 -10.42 -21.16
C ASP A 11 -27.90 -9.57 -21.37
N ALA A 12 -28.11 -8.37 -21.91
CA ALA A 12 -27.13 -7.31 -21.78
C ALA A 12 -27.04 -7.00 -20.29
N HIS A 13 -26.04 -7.58 -19.62
CA HIS A 13 -25.54 -7.09 -18.35
C HIS A 13 -25.12 -5.64 -18.58
N THR A 14 -26.08 -4.74 -18.38
CA THR A 14 -25.87 -3.31 -18.31
C THR A 14 -24.99 -3.13 -17.09
N ALA A 15 -23.70 -2.87 -17.31
CA ALA A 15 -22.80 -2.54 -16.22
C ALA A 15 -23.38 -1.32 -15.51
N ASP A 16 -23.86 -1.50 -14.28
CA ASP A 16 -24.33 -0.38 -13.48
C ASP A 16 -23.22 0.67 -13.40
N PRO A 17 -23.53 1.95 -13.65
CA PRO A 17 -22.55 3.02 -13.53
C PRO A 17 -21.97 3.04 -12.11
N LEU A 18 -20.68 3.39 -12.00
CA LEU A 18 -20.03 3.56 -10.70
C LEU A 18 -20.91 4.43 -9.80
N PRO A 19 -21.25 3.98 -8.57
CA PRO A 19 -22.04 4.80 -7.64
C PRO A 19 -21.34 6.14 -7.45
N SER A 20 -22.06 7.25 -7.68
CA SER A 20 -21.47 8.56 -7.44
C SER A 20 -21.30 8.75 -5.94
N LEU A 21 -20.11 9.15 -5.49
CA LEU A 21 -19.88 9.51 -4.10
C LEU A 21 -20.78 10.67 -3.64
N LYS A 22 -21.29 11.47 -4.58
CA LYS A 22 -22.29 12.51 -4.33
C LYS A 22 -23.63 11.95 -3.81
N ASP A 23 -23.98 10.74 -4.20
CA ASP A 23 -25.21 10.05 -3.77
C ASP A 23 -25.05 9.38 -2.40
N CYS A 24 -23.81 9.30 -1.89
CA CYS A 24 -23.44 8.71 -0.60
C CYS A 24 -23.00 9.77 0.43
N ALA A 25 -23.66 10.92 0.49
CA ALA A 25 -23.28 12.02 1.39
C ALA A 25 -23.11 11.62 2.88
N PRO A 26 -23.98 10.78 3.48
CA PRO A 26 -23.79 10.34 4.87
C PRO A 26 -22.49 9.55 5.11
N LEU A 27 -22.10 8.72 4.13
CA LEU A 27 -20.85 7.96 4.18
C LEU A 27 -19.64 8.90 4.13
N VAL A 28 -19.67 9.88 3.23
CA VAL A 28 -18.59 10.88 3.11
C VAL A 28 -18.44 11.69 4.40
N GLU A 29 -19.54 12.10 5.04
CA GLU A 29 -19.50 12.79 6.34
C GLU A 29 -18.88 11.92 7.44
N TRP A 30 -19.27 10.64 7.50
CA TRP A 30 -18.71 9.71 8.47
C TRP A 30 -17.20 9.51 8.25
N LEU A 31 -16.77 9.29 7.01
CA LEU A 31 -15.36 9.14 6.65
C LEU A 31 -14.56 10.42 6.94
N TYR A 32 -15.14 11.60 6.68
CA TYR A 32 -14.50 12.89 6.97
C TYR A 32 -14.24 13.08 8.48
N ALA A 33 -15.19 12.67 9.33
CA ALA A 33 -15.02 12.68 10.77
C ALA A 33 -13.93 11.70 11.23
N GLN A 34 -13.92 10.47 10.70
CA GLN A 34 -12.87 9.48 10.99
C GLN A 34 -11.48 9.96 10.56
N ALA A 35 -11.39 10.63 9.41
CA ALA A 35 -10.16 11.23 8.90
C ALA A 35 -9.63 12.40 9.75
N LYS A 36 -10.45 12.95 10.65
CA LYS A 36 -10.18 14.20 11.39
C LYS A 36 -9.81 15.36 10.45
N ALA A 37 -10.39 15.36 9.24
CA ALA A 37 -9.99 16.26 8.15
C ALA A 37 -10.13 17.75 8.48
N SER A 38 -11.08 18.10 9.35
CA SER A 38 -11.29 19.48 9.82
C SER A 38 -10.09 20.05 10.59
N ARG A 39 -9.25 19.20 11.20
CA ARG A 39 -8.04 19.60 11.91
C ARG A 39 -7.07 20.39 11.02
N TRP A 40 -7.05 20.09 9.73
CA TRP A 40 -6.17 20.72 8.75
C TRP A 40 -6.89 21.75 7.86
N GLY A 41 -8.12 22.12 8.20
CA GLY A 41 -8.91 23.05 7.39
C GLY A 41 -9.37 22.49 6.03
N LEU A 42 -9.30 21.17 5.82
CA LEU A 42 -9.70 20.56 4.56
C LEU A 42 -11.23 20.63 4.40
N SER A 43 -11.71 21.14 3.27
CA SER A 43 -13.15 21.17 2.99
C SER A 43 -13.70 19.77 2.71
N ARG A 44 -14.99 19.54 3.01
CA ARG A 44 -15.69 18.30 2.67
C ARG A 44 -15.64 17.99 1.17
N GLY A 45 -15.76 19.01 0.33
CA GLY A 45 -15.69 18.87 -1.13
C GLY A 45 -14.33 18.35 -1.59
N HIS A 46 -13.23 18.93 -1.10
CA HIS A 46 -11.89 18.46 -1.46
C HIS A 46 -11.61 17.05 -0.93
N PHE A 47 -12.10 16.71 0.26
CA PHE A 47 -12.00 15.35 0.78
C PHE A 47 -12.79 14.34 -0.09
N ALA A 48 -14.02 14.67 -0.47
CA ALA A 48 -14.83 13.83 -1.37
C ALA A 48 -14.12 13.60 -2.71
N MET A 49 -13.54 14.65 -3.31
CA MET A 49 -12.74 14.52 -4.54
C MET A 49 -11.52 13.61 -4.36
N ALA A 50 -10.87 13.63 -3.19
CA ALA A 50 -9.76 12.73 -2.89
C ALA A 50 -10.21 11.25 -2.84
N LEU A 51 -11.37 10.98 -2.25
CA LEU A 51 -11.98 9.64 -2.25
C LEU A 51 -12.36 9.20 -3.69
N GLU A 52 -12.96 10.09 -4.48
CA GLU A 52 -13.31 9.82 -5.89
C GLU A 52 -12.07 9.47 -6.73
N ARG A 53 -10.96 10.20 -6.56
CA ARG A 53 -9.68 9.88 -7.21
C ARG A 53 -9.17 8.50 -6.82
N SER A 54 -9.26 8.14 -5.53
CA SER A 54 -8.83 6.84 -5.03
C SER A 54 -9.66 5.70 -5.63
N VAL A 55 -10.99 5.86 -5.69
CA VAL A 55 -11.91 4.90 -6.31
C VAL A 55 -11.61 4.76 -7.81
N THR A 56 -11.45 5.87 -8.52
CA THR A 56 -11.17 5.88 -9.96
C THR A 56 -9.85 5.19 -10.30
N LYS A 57 -8.79 5.44 -9.51
CA LYS A 57 -7.49 4.76 -9.69
C LYS A 57 -7.62 3.25 -9.49
N ARG A 58 -8.45 2.79 -8.55
CA ARG A 58 -8.65 1.37 -8.26
C ARG A 58 -9.57 0.66 -9.26
N TRP A 59 -10.63 1.33 -9.70
CA TRP A 59 -11.63 0.79 -10.63
C TRP A 59 -11.67 1.61 -11.91
N ALA A 60 -10.53 1.69 -12.60
CA ALA A 60 -10.46 2.31 -13.93
C ALA A 60 -11.34 1.57 -14.96
N SER A 61 -11.68 0.30 -14.71
CA SER A 61 -12.58 -0.52 -15.54
C SER A 61 -13.23 -1.64 -14.72
N GLY A 62 -14.50 -1.49 -14.34
CA GLY A 62 -15.27 -2.55 -13.67
C GLY A 62 -16.51 -2.03 -12.97
N ALA A 63 -17.51 -2.90 -12.80
CA ALA A 63 -18.72 -2.59 -12.03
C ALA A 63 -18.41 -2.60 -10.53
N LEU A 64 -18.74 -1.52 -9.83
CA LEU A 64 -18.57 -1.38 -8.38
C LEU A 64 -19.95 -1.33 -7.72
N SER A 65 -20.21 -2.22 -6.77
CA SER A 65 -21.42 -2.17 -5.96
C SER A 65 -21.22 -1.28 -4.73
N ALA A 66 -22.31 -0.69 -4.22
CA ALA A 66 -22.29 0.12 -3.00
C ALA A 66 -21.57 -0.54 -1.79
N PRO A 67 -21.83 -1.81 -1.43
CA PRO A 67 -21.13 -2.42 -0.29
C PRO A 67 -19.61 -2.57 -0.51
N LYS A 68 -19.17 -2.87 -1.74
CA LYS A 68 -17.74 -2.95 -2.08
C LYS A 68 -17.07 -1.58 -2.04
N LEU A 69 -17.80 -0.52 -2.40
CA LEU A 69 -17.34 0.86 -2.29
C LEU A 69 -17.15 1.25 -0.82
N GLU A 70 -18.13 0.97 0.04
CA GLU A 70 -18.06 1.24 1.48
C GLU A 70 -16.90 0.51 2.15
N GLU A 71 -16.76 -0.79 1.88
CA GLU A 71 -15.65 -1.61 2.39
C GLU A 71 -14.29 -1.03 1.97
N TYR A 72 -14.15 -0.67 0.70
CA TYR A 72 -12.92 -0.08 0.17
C TYR A 72 -12.56 1.24 0.84
N LEU A 73 -13.51 2.17 0.91
CA LEU A 73 -13.28 3.49 1.47
C LEU A 73 -12.97 3.40 2.97
N GLY A 74 -13.63 2.46 3.68
CA GLY A 74 -13.36 2.17 5.08
C GLY A 74 -11.96 1.58 5.32
N ALA A 75 -11.36 0.93 4.32
CA ALA A 75 -10.01 0.36 4.41
C ALA A 75 -8.89 1.36 4.11
N LEU A 76 -9.20 2.58 3.63
CA LEU A 76 -8.19 3.60 3.35
C LEU A 76 -7.56 4.15 4.64
N HIS A 77 -6.32 4.61 4.53
CA HIS A 77 -5.64 5.43 5.53
C HIS A 77 -6.20 6.87 5.49
N LEU A 78 -7.42 7.04 6.01
CA LEU A 78 -8.21 8.28 5.88
C LEU A 78 -7.53 9.51 6.49
N GLU A 79 -6.90 9.37 7.67
CA GLU A 79 -6.18 10.48 8.34
C GLU A 79 -4.98 10.93 7.47
N ASP A 80 -4.20 9.98 6.95
CA ASP A 80 -3.08 10.26 6.04
C ASP A 80 -3.57 10.88 4.71
N LEU A 81 -4.67 10.38 4.15
CA LEU A 81 -5.25 10.89 2.90
C LEU A 81 -5.72 12.33 3.06
N ALA A 82 -6.37 12.64 4.17
CA ALA A 82 -6.83 14.00 4.46
C ALA A 82 -5.64 14.95 4.73
N LEU A 83 -4.61 14.51 5.45
CA LEU A 83 -3.37 15.29 5.61
C LEU A 83 -2.72 15.61 4.27
N ALA A 84 -2.48 14.59 3.44
CA ALA A 84 -1.87 14.76 2.13
C ALA A 84 -2.71 15.67 1.22
N THR A 85 -4.03 15.49 1.21
CA THR A 85 -4.94 16.35 0.45
C THR A 85 -4.86 17.80 0.94
N ALA A 86 -4.89 18.02 2.26
CA ALA A 86 -4.76 19.37 2.81
C ALA A 86 -3.42 20.03 2.45
N CYS A 87 -2.31 19.27 2.45
CA CYS A 87 -1.02 19.76 1.96
C CYS A 87 -1.06 20.09 0.46
N ALA A 88 -1.69 19.24 -0.36
CA ALA A 88 -1.83 19.43 -1.82
C ALA A 88 -2.67 20.67 -2.17
N GLU A 89 -3.62 21.04 -1.30
CA GLU A 89 -4.45 22.24 -1.39
C GLU A 89 -3.80 23.48 -0.73
N GLY A 90 -2.58 23.34 -0.18
CA GLY A 90 -1.83 24.45 0.39
C GLY A 90 -2.18 24.84 1.83
N GLY A 91 -2.84 23.97 2.58
CA GLY A 91 -3.18 24.21 3.98
C GLY A 91 -1.94 24.33 4.87
N GLU A 92 -1.72 25.49 5.49
CA GLU A 92 -0.54 25.77 6.31
C GLU A 92 -0.44 24.85 7.53
N ALA A 93 -1.54 24.64 8.26
CA ALA A 93 -1.57 23.75 9.42
C ALA A 93 -1.26 22.27 9.06
N ALA A 94 -1.62 21.85 7.84
CA ALA A 94 -1.29 20.54 7.31
C ALA A 94 0.22 20.44 7.07
N TRP A 95 0.79 21.45 6.42
CA TRP A 95 2.22 21.54 6.10
C TRP A 95 3.10 21.61 7.34
N GLU A 96 2.71 22.41 8.34
CA GLU A 96 3.43 22.48 9.62
C GLU A 96 3.48 21.10 10.28
N TYR A 97 2.32 20.44 10.41
CA TYR A 97 2.26 19.11 10.98
C TYR A 97 3.08 18.10 10.17
N PHE A 98 2.95 18.10 8.84
CA PHE A 98 3.69 17.21 7.96
C PHE A 98 5.20 17.41 8.11
N PHE A 99 5.68 18.66 8.09
CA PHE A 99 7.10 18.95 8.20
C PHE A 99 7.65 18.50 9.55
N THR A 100 6.99 18.83 10.67
CA THR A 100 7.42 18.42 12.00
C THR A 100 7.48 16.91 12.17
N GLN A 101 6.51 16.17 11.63
CA GLN A 101 6.42 14.72 11.83
C GLN A 101 7.24 13.89 10.83
N TYR A 102 7.34 14.34 9.58
CA TYR A 102 7.90 13.52 8.49
C TYR A 102 9.32 13.91 8.10
N ARG A 103 9.84 15.09 8.49
CA ARG A 103 11.20 15.51 8.11
C ARG A 103 12.27 14.54 8.58
N ALA A 104 12.34 14.27 9.89
CA ALA A 104 13.33 13.34 10.43
C ALA A 104 13.16 11.93 9.85
N TYR A 105 11.90 11.52 9.64
CA TYR A 105 11.57 10.22 9.05
C TYR A 105 12.10 10.09 7.61
N LEU A 106 11.91 11.10 6.75
CA LEU A 106 12.32 11.04 5.35
C LEU A 106 13.84 11.05 5.20
N HIS A 107 14.56 11.83 6.00
CA HIS A 107 16.04 11.76 6.00
C HIS A 107 16.53 10.38 6.47
N ALA A 108 15.96 9.83 7.53
CA ALA A 108 16.32 8.48 7.99
C ALA A 108 15.99 7.40 6.93
N ALA A 109 14.84 7.54 6.25
CA ALA A 109 14.44 6.62 5.19
C ALA A 109 15.38 6.71 3.98
N ALA A 110 15.75 7.92 3.54
CA ALA A 110 16.70 8.13 2.45
C ALA A 110 18.08 7.55 2.78
N ALA A 111 18.56 7.77 4.01
CA ALA A 111 19.83 7.20 4.48
C ALA A 111 19.84 5.66 4.46
N ALA A 112 18.72 5.05 4.88
CA ALA A 112 18.56 3.60 4.82
C ALA A 112 18.54 3.05 3.39
N ILE A 113 17.97 3.80 2.44
CA ILE A 113 17.86 3.41 1.03
C ILE A 113 19.22 3.46 0.32
N ILE A 114 19.94 4.59 0.42
CA ILE A 114 21.19 4.83 -0.34
C ILE A 114 22.36 4.02 0.23
N ARG A 115 22.34 3.69 1.53
CA ARG A 115 23.42 2.98 2.25
C ARG A 115 24.81 3.63 2.16
N SER A 116 24.91 4.84 1.58
CA SER A 116 26.12 5.59 1.25
C SER A 116 25.90 7.09 1.53
N GLY A 117 26.97 7.85 1.80
CA GLY A 117 27.03 9.32 1.92
C GLY A 117 25.83 10.07 2.53
N SER A 118 25.98 10.60 3.75
CA SER A 118 24.95 11.42 4.43
C SER A 118 24.46 12.64 3.63
N ALA A 119 25.30 13.17 2.73
CA ALA A 119 24.95 14.32 1.88
C ALA A 119 23.92 13.92 0.81
N GLU A 120 24.21 12.87 0.03
CA GLU A 120 23.32 12.37 -1.03
C GLU A 120 21.94 11.96 -0.47
N ALA A 121 21.92 11.34 0.71
CA ALA A 121 20.67 11.00 1.39
C ALA A 121 19.86 12.22 1.82
N SER A 122 20.53 13.30 2.22
CA SER A 122 19.86 14.54 2.58
C SER A 122 19.32 15.24 1.33
N ASP A 123 20.12 15.29 0.26
CA ASP A 123 19.73 15.88 -1.02
C ASP A 123 18.51 15.16 -1.62
N LEU A 124 18.46 13.82 -1.57
CA LEU A 124 17.32 13.05 -2.04
C LEU A 124 16.04 13.37 -1.24
N ALA A 125 16.15 13.49 0.09
CA ALA A 125 15.02 13.83 0.95
C ALA A 125 14.54 15.27 0.73
N ASP A 126 15.46 16.23 0.64
CA ASP A 126 15.16 17.65 0.42
C ASP A 126 14.58 17.89 -0.99
N ALA A 127 15.04 17.14 -2.00
CA ALA A 127 14.43 17.13 -3.33
C ALA A 127 12.99 16.60 -3.29
N LEU A 128 12.72 15.52 -2.54
CA LEU A 128 11.35 15.04 -2.37
C LEU A 128 10.46 16.09 -1.66
N PHE A 129 10.94 16.75 -0.61
CA PHE A 129 10.21 17.83 0.05
C PHE A 129 9.82 18.94 -0.93
N SER A 130 10.78 19.32 -1.77
CA SER A 130 10.63 20.33 -2.82
C SER A 130 9.54 19.95 -3.83
N GLU A 131 9.49 18.68 -4.25
CA GLU A 131 8.48 18.19 -5.19
C GLU A 131 7.09 18.00 -4.53
N LEU A 132 7.04 17.55 -3.28
CA LEU A 132 5.80 17.48 -2.50
C LEU A 132 5.16 18.87 -2.35
N TYR A 133 5.98 19.90 -2.20
CA TYR A 133 5.54 21.29 -2.18
C TYR A 133 5.06 21.80 -3.54
N GLY A 134 5.45 21.15 -4.65
CA GLY A 134 4.96 21.45 -6.00
C GLY A 134 5.72 22.58 -6.72
N LEU A 135 7.06 22.52 -6.70
CA LEU A 135 7.91 23.56 -7.26
C LEU A 135 7.60 23.93 -8.73
N ALA A 136 7.66 25.25 -8.97
CA ALA A 136 7.03 26.08 -10.02
C ALA A 136 5.61 26.64 -9.72
N GLY A 137 4.90 26.13 -8.70
CA GLY A 137 3.55 26.62 -8.34
C GLY A 137 3.32 26.95 -6.85
N GLY A 138 4.16 26.48 -5.92
CA GLY A 138 3.97 26.67 -4.48
C GLY A 138 2.90 25.74 -3.86
N PRO A 139 2.52 25.94 -2.57
CA PRO A 139 1.46 25.16 -1.94
C PRO A 139 0.16 25.31 -2.75
N GLY A 140 -0.58 24.23 -2.96
CA GLY A 140 -1.77 24.26 -3.82
C GLY A 140 -1.49 23.95 -5.29
N SER A 141 -0.22 23.79 -5.69
CA SER A 141 0.15 23.50 -7.08
C SER A 141 -0.42 22.17 -7.58
N GLU A 142 -0.92 22.15 -8.82
CA GLU A 142 -1.30 20.92 -9.54
C GLU A 142 -0.12 19.95 -9.73
N ARG A 143 1.11 20.42 -9.51
CA ARG A 143 2.33 19.59 -9.57
C ARG A 143 2.68 18.91 -8.25
N SER A 144 1.96 19.17 -7.16
CA SER A 144 2.24 18.54 -5.87
C SER A 144 2.08 17.02 -5.96
N LEU A 145 3.12 16.30 -5.53
CA LEU A 145 3.09 14.83 -5.53
C LEU A 145 2.03 14.24 -4.60
N PHE A 146 1.56 14.98 -3.60
CA PHE A 146 0.46 14.53 -2.74
C PHE A 146 -0.82 14.23 -3.53
N ARG A 147 -0.98 14.78 -4.73
CA ARG A 147 -2.12 14.49 -5.62
C ARG A 147 -2.15 13.03 -6.12
N TYR A 148 -1.01 12.35 -6.10
CA TYR A 148 -0.87 10.94 -6.46
C TYR A 148 -1.01 9.98 -5.26
N PHE A 149 -1.15 10.53 -4.04
CA PHE A 149 -1.43 9.71 -2.87
C PHE A 149 -2.94 9.46 -2.74
N HIS A 150 -3.31 8.17 -2.73
CA HIS A 150 -4.71 7.75 -2.74
C HIS A 150 -5.17 7.07 -1.44
N GLY A 151 -4.34 7.09 -0.39
CA GLY A 151 -4.68 6.55 0.93
C GLY A 151 -4.68 5.02 1.04
N ARG A 152 -4.13 4.31 0.05
CA ARG A 152 -4.15 2.83 0.00
C ARG A 152 -3.07 2.17 0.85
N SER A 153 -2.05 2.94 1.21
CA SER A 153 -1.01 2.60 2.18
C SER A 153 -0.86 3.76 3.15
N SER A 154 -0.13 3.56 4.25
CA SER A 154 0.21 4.70 5.12
C SER A 154 1.05 5.71 4.36
N LEU A 155 0.94 6.99 4.72
CA LEU A 155 1.73 8.05 4.06
C LEU A 155 3.23 7.80 4.18
N LYS A 156 3.67 7.20 5.29
CA LYS A 156 5.08 6.80 5.50
C LYS A 156 5.53 5.75 4.47
N THR A 157 4.71 4.71 4.24
CA THR A 157 5.00 3.65 3.26
C THR A 157 5.12 4.25 1.87
N TRP A 158 4.12 5.03 1.46
CA TRP A 158 4.10 5.67 0.15
C TRP A 158 5.33 6.58 -0.04
N LEU A 159 5.63 7.47 0.91
CA LEU A 159 6.80 8.35 0.83
C LEU A 159 8.12 7.60 0.70
N ARG A 160 8.29 6.50 1.46
CA ARG A 160 9.48 5.65 1.36
C ARG A 160 9.57 5.00 -0.03
N ALA A 161 8.45 4.57 -0.60
CA ALA A 161 8.42 4.06 -1.97
C ALA A 161 8.74 5.14 -3.01
N VAL A 162 8.27 6.38 -2.84
CA VAL A 162 8.64 7.47 -3.77
C VAL A 162 10.13 7.82 -3.67
N LEU A 163 10.74 7.77 -2.47
CA LEU A 163 12.19 7.89 -2.29
C LEU A 163 12.93 6.75 -3.00
N ALA A 164 12.49 5.51 -2.79
CA ALA A 164 13.08 4.32 -3.39
C ALA A 164 13.05 4.36 -4.92
N ARG A 165 11.91 4.77 -5.48
CA ARG A 165 11.72 4.94 -6.93
C ARG A 165 12.70 5.97 -7.49
N ARG A 166 12.80 7.16 -6.89
CA ARG A 166 13.78 8.18 -7.32
C ARG A 166 15.21 7.67 -7.27
N HIS A 167 15.58 6.98 -6.21
CA HIS A 167 16.92 6.43 -6.08
C HIS A 167 17.21 5.38 -7.18
N ILE A 168 16.29 4.45 -7.41
CA ILE A 168 16.41 3.44 -8.47
C ILE A 168 16.46 4.11 -9.86
N ASP A 169 15.62 5.11 -10.11
CA ASP A 169 15.60 5.83 -11.39
C ASP A 169 16.89 6.64 -11.61
N ALA A 170 17.46 7.22 -10.57
CA ALA A 170 18.77 7.88 -10.61
C ALA A 170 19.90 6.88 -10.92
N LEU A 171 19.91 5.71 -10.30
CA LEU A 171 20.88 4.65 -10.59
C LEU A 171 20.75 4.13 -12.04
N ARG A 172 19.52 3.96 -12.53
CA ARG A 172 19.24 3.55 -13.92
C ARG A 172 19.68 4.62 -14.91
N ALA A 173 19.46 5.89 -14.60
CA ALA A 173 19.95 6.99 -15.43
C ALA A 173 21.48 7.00 -15.47
N GLY A 174 22.15 6.90 -14.33
CA GLY A 174 23.61 6.84 -14.24
C GLY A 174 24.23 5.71 -15.06
N ARG A 175 23.70 4.49 -14.95
CA ARG A 175 24.18 3.33 -15.75
C ARG A 175 24.06 3.54 -17.26
N ARG A 176 22.96 4.13 -17.73
CA ARG A 176 22.80 4.45 -19.16
C ARG A 176 23.83 5.48 -19.64
N PHE A 177 24.23 6.41 -18.77
CA PHE A 177 25.29 7.37 -19.11
C PHE A 177 26.68 6.73 -19.11
N GLU A 178 26.95 5.77 -18.22
CA GLU A 178 28.21 5.00 -18.24
C GLU A 178 28.32 4.10 -19.49
N GLU A 179 27.22 3.42 -19.88
CA GLU A 179 27.17 2.60 -21.10
C GLU A 179 27.32 3.41 -22.40
N LEU A 180 26.86 4.67 -22.43
CA LEU A 180 27.05 5.58 -23.57
C LEU A 180 28.41 6.32 -23.52
N GLY A 181 29.02 6.42 -22.34
CA GLY A 181 30.28 7.11 -22.09
C GLY A 181 31.52 6.34 -22.56
N GLU A 182 31.37 5.06 -22.92
CA GLU A 182 32.44 4.28 -23.56
C GLU A 182 32.61 4.60 -25.05
N GLU A 183 31.69 5.37 -25.68
CA GLU A 183 31.76 5.72 -27.11
C GLU A 183 31.86 7.22 -27.45
N GLU A 184 31.67 8.18 -26.53
CA GLU A 184 31.78 9.60 -26.91
C GLU A 184 32.34 10.51 -25.81
N THR A 185 33.58 10.97 -26.02
CA THR A 185 34.17 12.09 -25.28
C THR A 185 33.65 13.40 -25.87
N GLY A 186 32.71 14.08 -25.21
CA GLY A 186 32.23 15.38 -25.69
C GLY A 186 31.11 16.01 -24.86
N GLU A 187 31.49 16.73 -23.81
CA GLU A 187 30.77 17.80 -23.11
C GLU A 187 29.23 17.91 -23.26
N GLY A 188 28.52 17.50 -22.20
CA GLY A 188 27.14 17.91 -21.97
C GLY A 188 26.70 17.59 -20.53
N ARG A 189 26.70 18.60 -19.64
CA ARG A 189 26.07 18.46 -18.32
C ARG A 189 24.58 18.11 -18.52
N PRO A 190 24.08 16.97 -18.00
CA PRO A 190 22.68 16.62 -18.24
C PRO A 190 21.75 17.52 -17.44
N LYS A 191 20.80 18.15 -18.13
CA LYS A 191 19.62 18.77 -17.51
C LYS A 191 18.76 17.66 -16.94
N ILE A 192 18.48 17.73 -15.64
CA ILE A 192 17.45 16.92 -14.97
C ILE A 192 16.13 17.20 -15.71
N PHE A 193 15.60 16.19 -16.39
CA PHE A 193 14.29 16.28 -17.04
C PHE A 193 13.21 16.33 -15.95
N ILE A 194 12.71 17.54 -15.67
CA ILE A 194 11.51 17.77 -14.87
C ILE A 194 10.32 17.75 -15.83
N GLY A 195 9.82 16.55 -16.13
CA GLY A 195 8.52 16.34 -16.76
C GLY A 195 7.48 15.88 -15.73
N PRO A 196 6.18 16.05 -15.98
CA PRO A 196 5.15 15.50 -15.09
C PRO A 196 5.30 13.96 -15.04
N PRO A 197 5.09 13.31 -13.88
CA PRO A 197 5.17 11.86 -13.79
C PRO A 197 3.95 11.26 -14.50
N ILE A 198 4.07 11.05 -15.80
CA ILE A 198 3.37 9.93 -16.43
C ILE A 198 4.06 8.73 -15.84
N GLU A 199 3.38 7.93 -15.00
CA GLU A 199 3.92 6.67 -14.49
C GLU A 199 4.05 5.69 -15.67
N PRO A 200 5.23 5.45 -16.28
CA PRO A 200 5.41 4.17 -16.95
C PRO A 200 5.24 3.12 -15.85
N ALA A 201 4.37 2.15 -16.10
CA ALA A 201 4.25 0.99 -15.22
C ALA A 201 5.65 0.42 -14.99
N ASP A 202 6.05 0.23 -13.73
CA ASP A 202 7.35 -0.37 -13.41
C ASP A 202 7.40 -1.75 -14.09
N PRO A 203 8.33 -2.03 -15.02
CA PRO A 203 8.43 -3.35 -15.62
C PRO A 203 8.74 -4.44 -14.58
N TYR A 204 9.23 -4.07 -13.39
CA TYR A 204 9.49 -4.98 -12.27
C TYR A 204 8.33 -5.09 -11.28
N ARG A 205 7.22 -4.38 -11.49
CA ARG A 205 6.07 -4.35 -10.56
C ARG A 205 5.58 -5.75 -10.21
N GLU A 206 5.30 -6.57 -11.22
CA GLU A 206 4.79 -7.94 -11.03
C GLU A 206 5.78 -8.81 -10.24
N ARG A 207 7.09 -8.63 -10.48
CA ARG A 207 8.13 -9.32 -9.72
C ARG A 207 8.07 -8.94 -8.24
N TYR A 208 7.98 -7.65 -7.92
CA TYR A 208 7.94 -7.17 -6.54
C TYR A 208 6.69 -7.64 -5.80
N VAL A 209 5.52 -7.62 -6.45
CA VAL A 209 4.27 -8.14 -5.88
C VAL A 209 4.37 -9.64 -5.62
N ARG A 210 4.90 -10.42 -6.57
CA ARG A 210 5.12 -11.87 -6.38
C ARG A 210 6.07 -12.16 -5.23
N SER A 211 7.19 -11.45 -5.14
CA SER A 211 8.15 -11.60 -4.04
C SER A 211 7.51 -11.27 -2.69
N PHE A 212 6.69 -10.21 -2.62
CA PHE A 212 5.96 -9.84 -1.41
C PHE A 212 4.97 -10.94 -0.97
N THR A 213 4.12 -11.42 -1.88
CA THR A 213 3.12 -12.46 -1.58
C THR A 213 3.77 -13.72 -1.02
N ARG A 214 4.88 -14.15 -1.63
CA ARG A 214 5.65 -15.31 -1.16
C ARG A 214 6.29 -15.09 0.21
N ALA A 215 6.83 -13.90 0.45
CA ALA A 215 7.38 -13.53 1.76
C ALA A 215 6.29 -13.54 2.84
N LEU A 216 5.10 -13.03 2.50
CA LEU A 216 3.95 -13.00 3.40
C LEU A 216 3.44 -14.41 3.72
N GLU A 217 3.28 -15.27 2.71
CA GLU A 217 2.92 -16.68 2.89
C GLU A 217 3.87 -17.37 3.85
N LYS A 218 5.19 -17.25 3.60
CA LYS A 218 6.20 -17.88 4.44
C LYS A 218 6.21 -17.33 5.87
N ALA A 219 6.05 -16.01 6.03
CA ALA A 219 5.99 -15.39 7.35
C ALA A 219 4.74 -15.81 8.13
N LEU A 220 3.59 -16.00 7.47
CA LEU A 220 2.38 -16.53 8.10
C LEU A 220 2.54 -17.99 8.51
N GLU A 221 3.23 -18.82 7.71
CA GLU A 221 3.56 -20.21 8.04
C GLU A 221 4.46 -20.35 9.27
N ASP A 222 5.35 -19.39 9.49
CA ASP A 222 6.28 -19.39 10.62
C ASP A 222 5.69 -18.74 11.89
N LEU A 223 4.54 -18.06 11.77
CA LEU A 223 3.87 -17.40 12.89
C LEU A 223 3.32 -18.42 13.91
N PRO A 224 3.40 -18.16 15.24
CA PRO A 224 2.83 -19.05 16.24
C PRO A 224 1.35 -19.38 15.98
N PRO A 225 0.90 -20.64 16.20
CA PRO A 225 -0.46 -21.06 15.88
C PRO A 225 -1.56 -20.17 16.50
N GLN A 226 -1.34 -19.70 17.74
CA GLN A 226 -2.31 -18.85 18.45
C GLN A 226 -2.41 -17.43 17.85
N GLU A 227 -1.30 -16.88 17.35
CA GLU A 227 -1.30 -15.58 16.67
C GLU A 227 -1.90 -15.69 15.28
N ARG A 228 -1.60 -16.76 14.56
CA ARG A 228 -2.23 -17.07 13.26
C ARG A 228 -3.75 -17.23 13.41
N GLU A 229 -4.20 -17.90 14.47
CA GLU A 229 -5.63 -18.05 14.77
C GLU A 229 -6.30 -16.70 15.10
N ARG A 230 -5.65 -15.82 15.89
CA ARG A 230 -6.15 -14.45 16.12
C ARG A 230 -6.31 -13.67 14.82
N LEU A 231 -5.28 -13.69 13.97
CA LEU A 231 -5.33 -13.03 12.66
C LEU A 231 -6.46 -13.60 11.79
N ARG A 232 -6.66 -14.91 11.80
CA ARG A 232 -7.72 -15.58 11.06
C ARG A 232 -9.11 -15.16 11.53
N LEU A 233 -9.36 -15.18 12.84
CA LEU A 233 -10.65 -14.78 13.40
C LEU A 233 -10.97 -13.31 13.09
N TYR A 234 -9.95 -12.45 13.08
CA TYR A 234 -10.12 -11.03 12.79
C TYR A 234 -10.31 -10.74 11.30
N TYR A 235 -9.41 -11.25 10.45
CA TYR A 235 -9.36 -10.88 9.02
C TYR A 235 -10.14 -11.81 8.09
N ALA A 236 -10.21 -13.10 8.39
CA ALA A 236 -10.90 -14.06 7.53
C ALA A 236 -12.34 -14.33 7.98
N GLU A 237 -12.64 -14.18 9.27
CA GLU A 237 -13.99 -14.34 9.83
C GLU A 237 -14.66 -13.03 10.27
N GLU A 238 -13.99 -11.88 10.12
CA GLU A 238 -14.51 -10.54 10.43
C GLU A 238 -15.07 -10.39 11.86
N LYS A 239 -14.54 -11.16 12.83
CA LYS A 239 -15.01 -11.09 14.21
C LYS A 239 -14.54 -9.83 14.89
N THR A 240 -15.40 -9.28 15.73
CA THR A 240 -15.05 -8.16 16.61
C THR A 240 -14.02 -8.58 17.66
N LEU A 241 -13.24 -7.63 18.16
CA LEU A 241 -12.25 -7.89 19.20
C LEU A 241 -12.87 -8.53 20.46
N ALA A 242 -14.10 -8.14 20.80
CA ALA A 242 -14.86 -8.72 21.90
C ALA A 242 -15.26 -10.19 21.64
N GLU A 243 -15.67 -10.53 20.41
CA GLU A 243 -15.97 -11.92 20.03
C GLU A 243 -14.73 -12.80 20.04
N ILE A 244 -13.61 -12.29 19.51
CA ILE A 244 -12.32 -12.99 19.54
C ILE A 244 -11.88 -13.21 20.99
N GLY A 245 -12.01 -12.20 21.85
CA GLY A 245 -11.71 -12.30 23.27
C GLY A 245 -12.53 -13.41 23.95
N ARG A 246 -13.84 -13.46 23.68
CA ARG A 246 -14.72 -14.54 24.18
C ARG A 246 -14.32 -15.92 23.68
N LEU A 247 -13.94 -16.05 22.41
CA LEU A 247 -13.55 -17.34 21.80
C LEU A 247 -12.20 -17.85 22.32
N LEU A 248 -11.26 -16.95 22.58
CA LEU A 248 -9.90 -17.30 23.02
C LEU A 248 -9.72 -17.23 24.54
N GLY A 249 -10.73 -16.79 25.31
CA GLY A 249 -10.62 -16.57 26.75
C GLY A 249 -9.73 -15.38 27.12
N GLU A 250 -9.61 -14.38 26.24
CA GLU A 250 -8.79 -13.18 26.40
C GLU A 250 -9.65 -11.93 26.58
N HIS A 251 -9.11 -10.89 27.25
CA HIS A 251 -9.77 -9.59 27.30
C HIS A 251 -9.63 -8.85 25.95
N GLU A 252 -10.61 -8.03 25.57
CA GLU A 252 -10.63 -7.28 24.29
C GLU A 252 -9.34 -6.47 24.07
N SER A 253 -8.88 -5.78 25.12
CA SER A 253 -7.63 -5.01 25.10
C SER A 253 -6.39 -5.88 24.82
N SER A 254 -6.40 -7.15 25.27
CA SER A 254 -5.29 -8.08 25.03
C SER A 254 -5.30 -8.56 23.59
N VAL A 255 -6.48 -8.86 23.04
CA VAL A 255 -6.64 -9.22 21.62
C VAL A 255 -6.13 -8.10 20.71
N SER A 256 -6.49 -6.84 20.99
CA SER A 256 -5.98 -5.68 20.24
C SER A 256 -4.45 -5.62 20.26
N ARG A 257 -3.84 -5.72 21.45
CA ARG A 257 -2.37 -5.68 21.58
C ARG A 257 -1.69 -6.85 20.88
N HIS A 258 -2.26 -8.06 20.96
CA HIS A 258 -1.73 -9.23 20.28
C HIS A 258 -1.83 -9.09 18.76
N LEU A 259 -2.91 -8.53 18.23
CA LEU A 259 -3.03 -8.23 16.80
C LEU A 259 -2.01 -7.18 16.35
N ASP A 260 -1.80 -6.12 17.13
CA ASP A 260 -0.80 -5.10 16.83
C ASP A 260 0.64 -5.63 16.91
N HIS A 261 0.90 -6.59 17.80
CA HIS A 261 2.17 -7.32 17.85
C HIS A 261 2.34 -8.20 16.61
N ALA A 262 1.36 -9.07 16.32
CA ALA A 262 1.39 -9.97 15.18
C ALA A 262 1.57 -9.24 13.85
N ARG A 263 0.93 -8.07 13.66
CA ARG A 263 1.13 -7.23 12.47
C ARG A 263 2.57 -6.71 12.34
N ARG A 264 3.16 -6.26 13.46
CA ARG A 264 4.55 -5.75 13.48
C ARG A 264 5.54 -6.88 13.21
N ASP A 265 5.34 -8.04 13.83
CA ASP A 265 6.19 -9.21 13.63
C ASP A 265 6.10 -9.72 12.20
N LEU A 266 4.89 -9.79 11.65
CA LEU A 266 4.67 -10.22 10.28
C LEU A 266 5.36 -9.27 9.30
N ARG A 267 5.23 -7.96 9.51
CA ARG A 267 5.95 -6.96 8.71
C ARG A 267 7.46 -7.17 8.77
N GLN A 268 8.02 -7.33 9.97
CA GLN A 268 9.46 -7.51 10.16
C GLN A 268 9.95 -8.82 9.52
N ALA A 269 9.18 -9.91 9.66
CA ALA A 269 9.48 -11.19 9.05
C ALA A 269 9.48 -11.09 7.52
N VAL A 270 8.48 -10.43 6.93
CA VAL A 270 8.43 -10.17 5.47
C VAL A 270 9.63 -9.34 5.02
N GLU A 271 9.95 -8.24 5.70
CA GLU A 271 11.14 -7.42 5.37
C GLU A 271 12.43 -8.24 5.43
N ASN A 272 12.57 -9.09 6.45
CA ASN A 272 13.74 -9.96 6.60
C ASN A 272 13.82 -11.01 5.48
N LEU A 273 12.70 -11.67 5.14
CA LEU A 273 12.64 -12.65 4.07
C LEU A 273 12.97 -12.03 2.71
N LEU A 274 12.44 -10.84 2.42
CA LEU A 274 12.77 -10.13 1.18
C LEU A 274 14.24 -9.71 1.13
N ARG A 275 14.82 -9.30 2.27
CA ARG A 275 16.22 -8.86 2.38
C ARG A 275 17.22 -10.01 2.23
N HIS A 276 16.89 -11.21 2.73
CA HIS A 276 17.78 -12.38 2.63
C HIS A 276 17.53 -13.22 1.36
N GLY A 277 16.40 -13.00 0.69
CA GLY A 277 15.96 -13.82 -0.42
C GLY A 277 15.21 -15.07 0.04
N ILE A 278 14.31 -15.57 -0.81
CA ILE A 278 13.50 -16.76 -0.51
C ILE A 278 13.91 -17.89 -1.46
N GLY A 279 14.49 -18.96 -0.91
CA GLY A 279 14.81 -20.18 -1.66
C GLY A 279 13.57 -20.98 -2.04
N GLU A 280 13.52 -21.54 -3.25
CA GLU A 280 12.43 -22.45 -3.66
C GLU A 280 12.54 -23.80 -2.94
N ALA A 281 11.41 -24.35 -2.53
CA ALA A 281 11.32 -25.72 -2.03
C ALA A 281 11.71 -26.76 -3.11
N ASN A 282 11.76 -26.36 -4.38
CA ASN A 282 12.02 -27.23 -5.53
C ASN A 282 13.47 -27.18 -6.07
N GLY A 283 14.41 -26.58 -5.34
CA GLY A 283 15.82 -26.59 -5.73
C GLY A 283 16.21 -25.61 -6.85
N SER A 284 15.34 -24.69 -7.25
CA SER A 284 15.73 -23.55 -8.10
C SER A 284 16.55 -22.52 -7.32
N ALA A 285 17.34 -21.73 -8.06
CA ALA A 285 18.22 -20.71 -7.53
C ALA A 285 17.53 -19.81 -6.48
N VAL A 286 18.21 -19.63 -5.33
CA VAL A 286 17.81 -18.66 -4.31
C VAL A 286 17.74 -17.29 -4.99
N GLU A 287 16.56 -16.67 -5.06
CA GLU A 287 16.50 -15.29 -5.53
C GLU A 287 17.37 -14.44 -4.60
N PRO A 288 18.29 -13.63 -5.14
CA PRO A 288 19.14 -12.79 -4.32
C PRO A 288 18.28 -11.83 -3.49
N GLY A 289 18.74 -11.53 -2.28
CA GLY A 289 18.10 -10.58 -1.38
C GLY A 289 17.87 -9.22 -2.05
N LEU A 290 16.69 -8.64 -1.79
CA LEU A 290 16.31 -7.33 -2.28
C LEU A 290 16.95 -6.21 -1.46
N SER A 291 17.26 -5.11 -2.13
CA SER A 291 17.70 -3.88 -1.47
C SER A 291 16.55 -3.19 -0.72
N ASP A 292 16.87 -2.33 0.25
CA ASP A 292 15.88 -1.52 0.99
C ASP A 292 14.94 -0.69 0.09
N ALA A 293 15.43 -0.27 -1.08
CA ALA A 293 14.63 0.43 -2.08
C ALA A 293 13.59 -0.51 -2.71
N GLU A 294 14.03 -1.69 -3.16
CA GLU A 294 13.16 -2.69 -3.77
C GLU A 294 12.13 -3.24 -2.78
N ILE A 295 12.52 -3.44 -1.51
CA ILE A 295 11.60 -3.84 -0.45
C ILE A 295 10.51 -2.78 -0.25
N ALA A 296 10.84 -1.48 -0.28
CA ALA A 296 9.84 -0.43 -0.17
C ALA A 296 8.82 -0.48 -1.32
N LEU A 297 9.27 -0.76 -2.55
CA LEU A 297 8.40 -0.95 -3.71
C LEU A 297 7.51 -2.20 -3.58
N CYS A 298 8.03 -3.31 -3.03
CA CYS A 298 7.23 -4.50 -2.72
C CYS A 298 6.01 -4.16 -1.85
N PHE A 299 6.21 -3.44 -0.75
CA PHE A 299 5.11 -3.04 0.14
C PHE A 299 4.09 -2.14 -0.55
N GLU A 300 4.55 -1.12 -1.30
CA GLU A 300 3.64 -0.18 -1.96
C GLU A 300 2.83 -0.85 -3.07
N TYR A 301 3.47 -1.59 -3.98
CA TYR A 301 2.77 -2.27 -5.06
C TYR A 301 1.79 -3.34 -4.56
N SER A 302 2.13 -4.04 -3.47
CA SER A 302 1.20 -4.98 -2.84
C SER A 302 -0.06 -4.32 -2.24
N ALA A 303 0.03 -3.06 -1.80
CA ALA A 303 -1.11 -2.29 -1.28
C ALA A 303 -1.98 -1.70 -2.41
N GLU A 304 -1.41 -1.51 -3.60
CA GLU A 304 -2.12 -1.04 -4.79
C GLU A 304 -2.97 -2.12 -5.47
N ASP A 305 -2.56 -3.38 -5.41
CA ASP A 305 -3.25 -4.49 -6.06
C ASP A 305 -4.49 -4.98 -5.29
N THR A 306 -5.18 -5.97 -5.87
CA THR A 306 -6.33 -6.64 -5.24
C THR A 306 -6.01 -7.03 -3.81
N PRO A 307 -6.93 -6.79 -2.83
CA PRO A 307 -6.68 -7.14 -1.45
C PRO A 307 -6.21 -8.58 -1.39
N ILE A 308 -5.08 -8.77 -0.73
CA ILE A 308 -4.50 -10.08 -0.49
C ILE A 308 -5.62 -10.94 0.11
N ASP A 309 -5.90 -12.07 -0.52
CA ASP A 309 -6.99 -12.95 -0.10
C ASP A 309 -6.58 -13.66 1.20
N LEU A 310 -6.80 -12.97 2.32
CA LEU A 310 -6.43 -13.45 3.65
C LEU A 310 -7.23 -14.70 4.03
N GLN A 311 -8.39 -14.95 3.41
CA GLN A 311 -9.13 -16.20 3.60
C GLN A 311 -8.38 -17.39 3.00
N LYS A 312 -7.73 -17.21 1.84
CA LYS A 312 -6.83 -18.23 1.28
C LYS A 312 -5.55 -18.39 2.07
N LEU A 313 -4.96 -17.29 2.56
CA LEU A 313 -3.70 -17.33 3.31
C LEU A 313 -3.86 -17.83 4.75
N LEU A 314 -5.05 -17.72 5.32
CA LEU A 314 -5.39 -18.18 6.67
C LEU A 314 -6.54 -19.20 6.63
N PRO A 315 -6.33 -20.39 6.04
CA PRO A 315 -7.39 -21.40 5.96
C PRO A 315 -7.81 -21.86 7.37
N ARG A 316 -9.08 -22.30 7.50
CA ARG A 316 -9.61 -22.83 8.75
C ARG A 316 -8.73 -23.97 9.27
N SER A 317 -8.36 -23.92 10.54
CA SER A 317 -7.65 -25.05 11.15
C SER A 317 -8.58 -26.27 11.15
N ASN A 318 -8.19 -27.34 10.47
CA ASN A 318 -8.84 -28.65 10.59
C ASN A 318 -8.48 -29.26 11.96
N SER A 319 -8.98 -28.69 13.04
CA SER A 319 -8.95 -29.33 14.35
C SER A 319 -10.06 -30.39 14.39
N ARG A 320 -9.72 -31.58 13.87
CA ARG A 320 -10.45 -32.82 14.15
C ARG A 320 -10.47 -33.01 15.66
N ALA A 321 -11.66 -32.95 16.25
CA ALA A 321 -11.88 -33.17 17.68
C ALA A 321 -11.16 -34.44 18.16
N PRO A 322 -10.57 -34.46 19.37
CA PRO A 322 -9.98 -35.67 19.91
C PRO A 322 -11.10 -36.69 20.09
N ALA A 323 -11.00 -37.82 19.38
CA ALA A 323 -11.87 -38.96 19.60
C ALA A 323 -11.74 -39.37 21.07
N THR A 324 -12.82 -39.17 21.82
CA THR A 324 -12.96 -39.67 23.18
C THR A 324 -12.88 -41.19 23.15
N ALA A 325 -11.69 -41.74 23.39
CA ALA A 325 -11.50 -43.16 23.61
C ALA A 325 -12.14 -43.52 24.96
N LYS A 326 -13.39 -44.00 24.92
CA LYS A 326 -13.95 -44.75 26.05
C LYS A 326 -13.14 -46.03 26.20
N ARG A 327 -12.37 -46.14 27.27
CA ARG A 327 -11.95 -47.42 27.84
C ARG A 327 -12.62 -47.54 29.20
N THR A 328 -13.63 -48.38 29.27
CA THR A 328 -14.15 -48.94 30.52
C THR A 328 -13.69 -50.40 30.56
N PRO A 329 -13.16 -50.91 31.69
CA PRO A 329 -12.90 -52.35 31.84
C PRO A 329 -14.18 -53.18 31.88
#